data_AF-A0A847IEX1-F1
#
_entry.id   AF-A0A847IEX1-F1
#
_cell.length_a   1.000
_cell.length_b   1.000
_cell.length_c   1.000
_cell.angle_alpha   90.00
_cell.angle_beta   90.00
_cell.angle_gamma   90.00
#
_symmetry.space_group_name_H-M   'P 1'
#
loop_
_entity.id
_entity.type
_entity.pdbx_description
1 polymer ?
#
loop_
_entity_poly.entity_id
_entity_poly.type
_entity_poly.pdbx_seq_one_letter_code
_entity_poly.pdbx_strand_id
1 'polypeptide(L)'
;MLRDVMTDQVASVRSDALIADAARLMRDRDIGDVLVVDDDRLRGIVTDRDLVVRCLADSAGPHATVGQACSPDVMSLGPDSSVDDAVQMMREHAL
;
A
#
# COMPACT_ATOMS: atom_id res chain seq x y z
N MET A 1 -12.22 -10.34 15.80
CA MET A 1 -12.28 -8.96 15.27
C MET A 1 -11.08 -8.74 14.35
N LEU A 2 -11.08 -7.71 13.50
CA LEU A 2 -9.94 -7.44 12.62
C LEU A 2 -8.63 -7.23 13.38
N ARG A 3 -8.69 -6.60 14.56
CA ARG A 3 -7.52 -6.47 15.47
C ARG A 3 -6.82 -7.79 15.82
N ASP A 4 -7.51 -8.92 15.73
CA ASP A 4 -6.95 -10.23 16.09
C ASP A 4 -6.20 -10.88 14.92
N VAL A 5 -6.31 -10.32 13.71
CA VAL A 5 -5.78 -10.91 12.47
C VAL A 5 -5.02 -9.89 11.60
N MET A 6 -5.12 -8.60 11.88
CA MET A 6 -4.40 -7.55 11.14
C MET A 6 -2.92 -7.51 11.52
N THR A 7 -2.08 -7.03 10.60
CA THR A 7 -0.69 -6.69 10.89
C THR A 7 -0.62 -5.33 11.60
N ASP A 8 -0.18 -5.30 12.84
CA ASP A 8 -0.10 -4.04 13.63
C ASP A 8 1.04 -3.11 13.18
N GLN A 9 2.15 -3.69 12.72
CA GLN A 9 3.35 -2.93 12.33
C GLN A 9 3.44 -2.79 10.82
N VAL A 10 2.63 -1.88 10.27
CA VAL A 10 2.64 -1.55 8.85
C VAL A 10 3.84 -0.67 8.49
N ALA A 11 4.44 -0.95 7.33
CA ALA A 11 5.48 -0.11 6.78
C ALA A 11 4.87 1.06 5.99
N SER A 12 5.45 2.24 6.12
CA SER A 12 5.00 3.42 5.37
C SER A 12 6.16 4.25 4.85
N VAL A 13 5.87 5.01 3.79
CA VAL A 13 6.75 6.02 3.19
C VAL A 13 5.95 7.28 2.89
N ARG A 14 6.64 8.40 2.67
CA ARG A 14 6.02 9.64 2.18
C ARG A 14 5.78 9.55 0.67
N SER A 15 4.87 10.36 0.15
CA SER A 15 4.55 10.37 -1.29
C SER A 15 5.71 10.82 -2.18
N ASP A 16 6.65 11.60 -1.64
CA ASP A 16 7.87 12.07 -2.29
C ASP A 16 9.05 11.08 -2.22
N ALA A 17 8.91 9.97 -1.49
CA ALA A 17 9.90 8.91 -1.46
C ALA A 17 10.08 8.28 -2.85
N LEU A 18 11.27 7.74 -3.12
CA LEU A 18 11.54 7.11 -4.39
C LEU A 18 10.95 5.70 -4.46
N ILE A 19 10.59 5.26 -5.66
CA ILE A 19 10.21 3.87 -5.95
C ILE A 19 11.28 2.90 -5.46
N ALA A 20 12.57 3.23 -5.63
CA ALA A 20 13.66 2.42 -5.11
C ALA A 20 13.60 2.23 -3.59
N ASP A 21 13.17 3.24 -2.84
CA ASP A 21 13.16 3.18 -1.38
C ASP A 21 11.99 2.32 -0.89
N ALA A 22 10.82 2.42 -1.53
CA ALA A 22 9.71 1.49 -1.31
C ALA A 22 10.09 0.05 -1.65
N ALA A 23 10.73 -0.19 -2.80
CA ALA A 23 11.18 -1.53 -3.20
C ALA A 23 12.23 -2.12 -2.24
N ARG A 24 13.15 -1.28 -1.73
CA ARG A 24 14.11 -1.71 -0.72
C ARG A 24 13.42 -2.06 0.59
N LEU A 25 12.45 -1.25 1.03
CA LEU A 25 11.67 -1.52 2.23
C LEU A 25 10.90 -2.85 2.13
N MET A 26 10.26 -3.09 0.97
CA MET A 26 9.57 -4.35 0.66
C MET A 26 10.50 -5.55 0.79
N ARG A 27 11.67 -5.51 0.15
CA ARG A 27 12.67 -6.59 0.24
C ARG A 27 13.21 -6.77 1.66
N ASP A 28 13.61 -5.67 2.31
CA ASP A 28 14.33 -5.73 3.59
C ASP A 28 13.41 -6.16 4.73
N ARG A 29 12.09 -5.97 4.59
CA ARG A 29 11.06 -6.40 5.56
C ARG A 29 10.26 -7.62 5.13
N ASP A 30 10.51 -8.17 3.95
CA ASP A 30 9.76 -9.28 3.35
C ASP A 30 8.24 -9.01 3.27
N ILE A 31 7.87 -7.84 2.74
CA ILE A 31 6.48 -7.38 2.57
C ILE A 31 6.18 -6.99 1.12
N GLY A 32 4.93 -7.17 0.69
CA GLY A 32 4.49 -6.84 -0.68
C GLY A 32 3.77 -5.49 -0.80
N ASP A 33 3.44 -4.86 0.33
CA ASP A 33 2.63 -3.65 0.40
C ASP A 33 3.26 -2.61 1.34
N VAL A 34 3.17 -1.34 0.94
CA VAL A 34 3.67 -0.20 1.71
C VAL A 34 2.63 0.92 1.67
N LEU A 35 2.32 1.48 2.83
CA LEU A 35 1.40 2.62 2.94
C LEU A 35 2.10 3.92 2.52
N VAL A 36 1.37 4.79 1.84
CA VAL A 36 1.82 6.14 1.53
C VAL A 36 1.16 7.11 2.49
N VAL A 37 1.94 7.76 3.34
CA VAL A 37 1.45 8.62 4.41
C VAL A 37 2.16 9.97 4.38
N ASP A 38 1.39 11.05 4.32
CA ASP A 38 1.88 12.42 4.45
C ASP A 38 1.14 13.13 5.58
N ASP A 39 1.87 13.77 6.49
CA ASP A 39 1.31 14.56 7.60
C ASP A 39 0.23 13.80 8.39
N ASP A 40 0.55 12.54 8.76
CA ASP A 40 -0.33 11.60 9.47
C ASP A 40 -1.63 11.24 8.73
N ARG A 41 -1.70 11.52 7.42
CA ARG A 41 -2.83 11.14 6.57
C ARG A 41 -2.42 10.07 5.58
N LEU A 42 -3.21 9.00 5.56
CA LEU A 42 -3.10 7.95 4.54
C LEU A 42 -3.48 8.54 3.18
N ARG A 43 -2.51 8.52 2.25
CA ARG A 43 -2.67 8.99 0.87
C ARG A 43 -2.98 7.86 -0.09
N GLY A 44 -2.50 6.66 0.21
CA GLY A 44 -2.71 5.48 -0.63
C GLY A 44 -1.87 4.31 -0.19
N ILE A 45 -1.82 3.30 -1.06
CA ILE A 45 -1.01 2.09 -0.91
C ILE A 45 -0.24 1.82 -2.20
N VAL A 46 0.99 1.32 -2.08
CA VAL A 46 1.76 0.81 -3.22
C VAL A 46 2.11 -0.64 -2.98
N THR A 47 1.91 -1.47 -3.99
CA THR A 47 2.23 -2.90 -3.97
C THR A 47 3.38 -3.23 -4.92
N ASP A 48 4.01 -4.38 -4.75
CA ASP A 48 4.99 -4.94 -5.69
C ASP A 48 4.46 -4.97 -7.14
N ARG A 49 3.18 -5.30 -7.32
CA ARG A 49 2.49 -5.27 -8.61
C ARG A 49 2.39 -3.86 -9.17
N ASP A 50 2.13 -2.84 -8.35
CA ASP A 50 2.15 -1.45 -8.79
C ASP A 50 3.55 -1.03 -9.25
N LEU A 51 4.61 -1.49 -8.56
CA LEU A 51 5.99 -1.24 -8.97
C LEU A 51 6.28 -1.86 -10.36
N VAL A 52 5.81 -3.08 -10.58
CA VAL A 52 6.01 -3.77 -11.87
C VAL A 52 5.19 -3.13 -12.98
N VAL A 53 3.90 -2.89 -12.76
CA VAL A 53 2.96 -2.49 -13.82
C VAL A 53 2.99 -0.99 -14.08
N ARG A 54 3.11 -0.15 -13.05
CA ARG A 54 3.02 1.32 -13.19
C ARG A 54 4.37 2.02 -13.17
N CYS A 55 5.43 1.33 -12.71
CA CYS A 55 6.78 1.89 -12.76
C CYS A 55 7.62 1.22 -13.84
N LEU A 56 7.90 -0.08 -13.71
CA LEU A 56 8.80 -0.77 -14.64
C LEU A 56 8.24 -0.82 -16.06
N ALA A 57 6.97 -1.20 -16.23
CA ALA A 57 6.37 -1.30 -17.57
C ALA A 57 6.21 0.07 -18.24
N ASP A 58 5.85 1.10 -17.48
CA ASP A 58 5.68 2.47 -17.98
C ASP A 58 6.99 3.27 -18.05
N SER A 59 8.14 2.61 -17.85
CA SER A 59 9.48 3.24 -17.84
C SER A 59 9.66 4.34 -16.79
N ALA A 60 8.82 4.38 -15.76
CA ALA A 60 9.07 5.16 -14.55
C ALA A 60 10.20 4.47 -13.78
N GLY A 61 11.40 5.02 -13.90
CA GLY A 61 12.61 4.44 -13.30
C GLY A 61 12.58 4.44 -11.76
N PRO A 62 13.61 3.87 -11.13
CA PRO A 62 13.73 3.80 -9.66
C PRO A 62 13.74 5.17 -8.95
N HIS A 63 13.94 6.25 -9.71
CA HIS A 63 13.96 7.64 -9.24
C HIS A 63 12.62 8.37 -9.38
N ALA A 64 11.58 7.72 -9.89
CA ALA A 64 10.21 8.23 -9.80
C ALA A 64 9.73 8.24 -8.35
N THR A 65 8.69 9.04 -8.05
CA THR A 65 8.14 9.11 -6.70
C THR A 65 7.04 8.08 -6.50
N VAL A 66 6.89 7.59 -5.27
CA VAL A 66 5.86 6.63 -4.89
C VAL A 66 4.45 7.19 -5.14
N GLY A 67 4.25 8.49 -4.95
CA GLY A 67 2.96 9.15 -5.23
C GLY A 67 2.48 9.01 -6.68
N GLN A 68 3.37 8.75 -7.65
CA GLN A 68 2.99 8.53 -9.04
C GLN A 68 2.48 7.11 -9.32
N ALA A 69 2.84 6.14 -8.46
CA ALA A 69 2.53 4.73 -8.66
C ALA A 69 1.46 4.20 -7.70
N CYS A 70 1.30 4.83 -6.53
CA CYS A 70 0.38 4.34 -5.51
C CYS A 70 -1.08 4.43 -5.95
N SER A 71 -1.90 3.51 -5.45
CA SER A 71 -3.35 3.59 -5.57
C SER A 71 -3.91 4.53 -4.48
N PRO A 72 -4.54 5.66 -4.85
CA PRO A 72 -5.18 6.55 -3.89
C PRO A 72 -6.52 5.98 -3.38
N ASP A 73 -7.19 6.70 -2.49
CA ASP A 73 -8.58 6.44 -2.05
C ASP A 73 -8.82 5.01 -1.55
N VAL A 74 -7.96 4.56 -0.63
CA VAL A 74 -8.05 3.23 -0.03
C VAL A 74 -9.31 3.09 0.84
N MET A 75 -10.03 2.00 0.58
CA MET A 75 -11.13 1.54 1.43
C MET A 75 -10.57 1.10 2.78
N SER A 76 -11.25 1.42 3.88
CA SER A 76 -10.79 1.06 5.22
C SER A 76 -11.92 0.59 6.13
N LEU A 77 -11.56 -0.26 7.09
CA LEU A 77 -12.41 -0.73 8.17
C LEU A 77 -11.73 -0.47 9.51
N GLY A 78 -12.54 -0.35 10.56
CA GLY A 78 -12.05 -0.19 11.92
C GLY A 78 -11.53 -1.52 12.51
N PRO A 79 -10.66 -1.47 13.54
CA PRO A 79 -10.11 -2.67 14.18
C PRO A 79 -11.16 -3.56 14.85
N ASP A 80 -12.32 -3.00 15.19
CA ASP A 80 -13.44 -3.71 15.82
C ASP A 80 -14.42 -4.33 14.82
N SER A 81 -14.24 -4.09 13.52
CA SER A 81 -15.02 -4.75 12.46
C SER A 81 -14.79 -6.27 12.47
N SER A 82 -15.72 -7.02 11.88
CA SER A 82 -15.58 -8.46 11.73
C SER A 82 -14.73 -8.82 10.51
N VAL A 83 -14.24 -10.06 10.47
CA VAL A 83 -13.55 -10.60 9.29
C VAL A 83 -14.51 -10.69 8.10
N ASP A 84 -15.78 -11.02 8.35
CA ASP A 84 -16.81 -11.10 7.30
C ASP A 84 -17.08 -9.75 6.64
N ASP A 85 -17.07 -8.65 7.41
CA ASP A 85 -17.19 -7.29 6.86
C ASP A 85 -16.04 -6.97 5.89
N ALA A 86 -14.81 -7.36 6.25
CA ALA A 86 -13.65 -7.18 5.38
C ALA A 86 -13.74 -8.02 4.11
N VAL A 87 -14.15 -9.30 4.23
CA VAL A 87 -14.35 -10.17 3.06
C VAL A 87 -15.43 -9.62 2.14
N GLN A 88 -16.53 -9.11 2.70
CA GLN A 88 -17.61 -8.52 1.92
C GLN A 88 -17.14 -7.26 1.18
N MET A 89 -16.46 -6.34 1.87
CA MET A 89 -15.88 -5.13 1.27
C MET A 89 -14.90 -5.47 0.13
N MET A 90 -14.03 -6.46 0.34
CA MET A 90 -13.09 -6.91 -0.70
C MET A 90 -13.82 -7.47 -1.93
N ARG A 91 -14.90 -8.24 -1.73
CA ARG A 91 -15.68 -8.82 -2.83
C ARG A 91 -16.42 -7.78 -3.64
N GLU A 92 -17.01 -6.79 -2.98
CA GLU A 92 -17.76 -5.73 -3.65
C GLU A 92 -16.86 -4.85 -4.52
N HIS A 93 -15.55 -4.83 -4.26
CA HIS A 93 -14.60 -3.93 -4.90
C HIS A 93 -13.42 -4.64 -5.56
N ALA A 94 -13.51 -5.97 -5.72
CA ALA A 94 -12.57 -6.73 -6.54
C ALA A 94 -12.79 -6.33 -8.02
N LEU A 95 -11.83 -5.60 -8.57
CA LEU A 95 -11.76 -5.23 -9.99
C LEU A 95 -11.20 -6.38 -10.84
#